data_AF-A0A7K0R9L4-F1
#
_entry.id   AF-A0A7K0R9L4-F1
#
_cell.length_a   1.000
_cell.length_b   1.000
_cell.length_c   1.000
_cell.angle_alpha   90.00
_cell.angle_beta   90.00
_cell.angle_gamma   90.00
#
_symmetry.space_group_name_H-M   'P 1'
#
loop_
_entity.id
_entity.type
_entity.pdbx_description
1 polymer ?
#
loop_
_entity_poly.entity_id
_entity_poly.type
_entity_poly.pdbx_seq_one_letter_code
_entity_poly.pdbx_strand_id
1 'polypeptide(L)'
;MWNPLTPAEVVAAMGGPTQVAARSRVELSEWERGQLFSVYSATRHLAAEIGAVEPHAAGVAAELAASLRAAPDSIAGLREIAGRLEGTADPRVIAQLSCEALDILQADGSPPAQAARAALRAVLRRAVELEVGALADAIEGPA
;
A
#
# COMPACT_ATOMS: atom_id res chain seq x y z
N MET A 1 -0.83 16.08 -30.02
CA MET A 1 -0.16 16.83 -28.93
C MET A 1 -0.22 15.93 -27.70
N TRP A 2 0.90 15.29 -27.35
CA TRP A 2 0.98 14.46 -26.15
C TRP A 2 1.17 15.43 -25.00
N ASN A 3 0.13 15.68 -24.21
CA ASN A 3 0.30 16.38 -22.96
C ASN A 3 0.79 15.31 -21.97
N PRO A 4 2.06 15.29 -21.55
CA PRO A 4 2.48 14.33 -20.55
C PRO A 4 1.66 14.59 -19.30
N LEU A 5 1.02 13.54 -18.78
CA LEU A 5 0.35 13.61 -17.50
C LEU A 5 1.38 14.07 -16.46
N THR A 6 0.98 15.01 -15.61
CA THR A 6 1.73 15.33 -14.39
C THR A 6 1.85 14.10 -13.50
N PRO A 7 2.85 14.02 -12.59
CA PRO A 7 2.96 12.89 -11.66
C PRO A 7 1.67 12.63 -10.89
N ALA A 8 0.98 13.69 -10.44
CA ALA A 8 -0.31 13.58 -9.77
C ALA A 8 -1.40 12.97 -10.67
N GLU A 9 -1.45 13.35 -11.95
CA GLU A 9 -2.38 12.78 -12.93
C GLU A 9 -2.05 11.33 -13.27
N VAL A 10 -0.77 10.94 -13.30
CA VAL A 10 -0.34 9.54 -13.44
C VAL A 10 -0.82 8.73 -12.23
N VAL A 11 -0.58 9.21 -11.02
CA VAL A 11 -1.04 8.55 -9.78
C VAL A 11 -2.56 8.40 -9.76
N ALA A 12 -3.29 9.46 -10.13
CA ALA A 12 -4.75 9.42 -10.21
C ALA A 12 -5.25 8.41 -11.28
N ALA A 13 -4.62 8.40 -12.46
CA ALA A 13 -4.94 7.47 -13.54
C ALA A 13 -4.66 6.01 -13.17
N MET A 14 -3.63 5.75 -12.37
CA MET A 14 -3.34 4.42 -11.82
C MET A 14 -4.29 4.02 -10.69
N GLY A 15 -4.72 4.99 -9.88
CA GLY A 15 -5.58 4.76 -8.72
C GLY A 15 -6.94 4.17 -9.08
N GLY A 16 -7.56 4.63 -10.17
CA GLY A 16 -8.87 4.17 -10.62
C GLY A 16 -8.93 2.65 -10.89
N PRO A 17 -8.14 2.12 -11.83
CA PRO A 17 -8.10 0.67 -12.12
C PRO A 17 -7.71 -0.16 -10.91
N THR A 18 -6.76 0.30 -10.10
CA THR A 18 -6.30 -0.40 -8.89
C THR A 18 -7.40 -0.51 -7.83
N GLN A 19 -8.21 0.55 -7.65
CA GLN A 19 -9.36 0.50 -6.76
C GLN A 19 -10.47 -0.43 -7.25
N VAL A 20 -10.72 -0.46 -8.56
CA VAL A 20 -11.68 -1.40 -9.17
C VAL A 20 -11.23 -2.84 -8.93
N ALA A 21 -9.96 -3.13 -9.17
CA ALA A 21 -9.39 -4.46 -8.92
C ALA A 21 -9.47 -4.86 -7.43
N ALA A 22 -9.09 -3.97 -6.52
CA ALA A 22 -9.10 -4.23 -5.08
C ALA A 22 -10.50 -4.45 -4.50
N ARG A 23 -11.55 -3.99 -5.19
CA ARG A 23 -12.95 -4.13 -4.76
C ARG A 23 -13.70 -5.24 -5.52
N SER A 24 -13.14 -5.73 -6.62
CA SER A 24 -13.81 -6.75 -7.43
C SER A 24 -13.78 -8.10 -6.73
N ARG A 25 -14.95 -8.72 -6.57
CA ARG A 25 -15.11 -10.13 -6.17
C ARG A 25 -15.29 -11.06 -7.37
N VAL A 26 -15.22 -10.52 -8.59
CA VAL A 26 -15.51 -11.19 -9.87
C VAL A 26 -14.32 -11.02 -10.81
N GLU A 27 -14.19 -11.88 -11.82
CA GLU A 27 -13.20 -11.69 -12.88
C GLU A 27 -13.39 -10.34 -13.58
N LEU A 28 -12.30 -9.61 -13.72
CA LEU A 28 -12.26 -8.32 -14.40
C LEU A 28 -12.39 -8.52 -15.93
N SER A 29 -13.06 -7.58 -16.60
CA SER A 29 -13.12 -7.57 -18.05
C SER A 29 -11.71 -7.49 -18.68
N GLU A 30 -11.58 -7.91 -19.93
CA GLU A 30 -10.31 -7.83 -20.65
C GLU A 30 -9.76 -6.39 -20.72
N TRP A 31 -10.64 -5.40 -20.87
CA TRP A 31 -10.27 -3.99 -20.85
C TRP A 31 -9.75 -3.56 -19.47
N GLU A 32 -10.44 -3.90 -18.39
CA GLU A 32 -9.99 -3.59 -17.02
C GLU A 32 -8.66 -4.27 -16.67
N ARG A 33 -8.47 -5.53 -17.11
CA ARG A 33 -7.18 -6.22 -17.00
C ARG A 33 -6.08 -5.51 -17.81
N GLY A 34 -6.39 -5.05 -19.03
CA GLY A 34 -5.46 -4.26 -19.85
C GLY A 34 -5.03 -2.95 -19.19
N GLN A 35 -5.95 -2.27 -18.51
CA GLN A 35 -5.63 -1.09 -17.70
C GLN A 35 -4.72 -1.45 -16.53
N LEU A 36 -4.98 -2.56 -15.82
CA LEU A 36 -4.11 -3.01 -14.73
C LEU A 36 -2.70 -3.37 -15.17
N PHE A 37 -2.52 -4.01 -16.34
CA PHE A 37 -1.19 -4.30 -16.86
C PHE A 37 -0.43 -3.02 -17.22
N SER A 38 -1.12 -2.02 -17.78
CA SER A 38 -0.53 -0.70 -18.05
C SER A 38 -0.13 0.00 -16.75
N VAL A 39 -0.97 -0.04 -15.72
CA VAL A 39 -0.67 0.49 -14.39
C VAL A 39 0.50 -0.26 -13.75
N TYR A 40 0.53 -1.60 -13.82
CA TYR A 40 1.63 -2.41 -13.30
C TYR A 40 2.98 -2.09 -13.98
N SER A 41 2.97 -1.83 -15.28
CA SER A 41 4.16 -1.41 -16.01
C SER A 41 4.65 -0.03 -15.55
N ALA A 42 3.74 0.93 -15.41
CA ALA A 42 4.06 2.28 -14.94
C ALA A 42 4.56 2.26 -13.48
N THR A 43 3.92 1.50 -12.59
CA THR A 43 4.33 1.37 -11.19
C THR A 43 5.69 0.70 -11.04
N ARG A 44 6.08 -0.22 -11.93
CA ARG A 44 7.44 -0.79 -11.92
C ARG A 44 8.52 0.23 -12.27
N HIS A 45 8.26 1.12 -13.23
CA HIS A 45 9.20 2.20 -13.54
C HIS A 45 9.27 3.21 -12.40
N LEU A 46 8.13 3.63 -11.85
CA LEU A 46 8.06 4.51 -10.69
C LEU A 46 8.74 3.90 -9.46
N ALA A 47 8.56 2.61 -9.20
CA ALA A 47 9.20 1.91 -8.09
C ALA A 47 10.73 1.80 -8.24
N ALA A 48 11.25 1.77 -9.47
CA ALA A 48 12.69 1.79 -9.71
C ALA A 48 13.29 3.17 -9.40
N GLU A 49 12.58 4.24 -9.74
CA GLU A 49 12.98 5.62 -9.43
C GLU A 49 12.85 5.90 -7.93
N ILE A 50 11.75 5.48 -7.30
CA ILE A 50 11.51 5.63 -5.85
C ILE A 50 12.50 4.78 -5.03
N GLY A 51 12.88 3.60 -5.51
CA GLY A 51 13.85 2.74 -4.83
C GLY A 51 15.24 3.38 -4.64
N ALA A 52 15.54 4.47 -5.36
CA ALA A 52 16.73 5.28 -5.16
C ALA A 52 16.58 6.36 -4.07
N VAL A 53 15.35 6.66 -3.64
CA VAL A 53 14.99 7.73 -2.71
C VAL A 53 14.56 7.12 -1.36
N GLU A 54 15.58 6.73 -0.58
CA GLU A 54 15.55 6.45 0.86
C GLU A 54 14.61 5.34 1.42
N PRO A 55 15.15 4.30 2.10
CA PRO A 55 14.35 3.15 2.54
C PRO A 55 13.58 3.45 3.85
N HIS A 56 12.38 4.01 3.74
CA HIS A 56 11.45 4.18 4.88
C HIS A 56 10.80 2.87 5.36
N ALA A 57 11.11 1.74 4.70
CA ALA A 57 10.51 0.44 4.93
C ALA A 57 10.54 -0.02 6.40
N ALA A 58 11.65 0.18 7.11
CA ALA A 58 11.76 -0.19 8.52
C ALA A 58 10.83 0.63 9.44
N GLY A 59 10.71 1.94 9.16
CA GLY A 59 9.80 2.83 9.90
C GLY A 59 8.34 2.46 9.66
N VAL A 60 7.97 2.20 8.40
CA VAL A 60 6.63 1.73 8.03
C VAL A 60 6.33 0.38 8.70
N ALA A 61 7.27 -0.56 8.67
CA ALA A 61 7.10 -1.86 9.32
C ALA A 61 6.85 -1.71 10.83
N ALA A 62 7.58 -0.82 11.51
CA ALA A 62 7.38 -0.52 12.92
C ALA A 62 6.00 0.13 13.21
N GLU A 63 5.56 1.09 12.39
CA GLU A 63 4.24 1.71 12.52
C GLU A 63 3.10 0.68 12.31
N LEU A 64 3.23 -0.18 11.30
CA LEU A 64 2.27 -1.26 11.05
C LEU A 64 2.23 -2.25 12.23
N ALA A 65 3.39 -2.68 12.74
CA ALA A 65 3.48 -3.57 13.89
C ALA A 65 2.86 -2.96 15.15
N ALA A 66 3.09 -1.68 15.41
CA ALA A 66 2.48 -0.95 16.51
C ALA A 66 0.95 -0.90 16.37
N SER A 67 0.44 -0.61 15.17
CA SER A 67 -1.00 -0.62 14.89
C SER A 67 -1.64 -1.99 15.12
N LEU A 68 -0.96 -3.07 14.74
CA LEU A 68 -1.45 -4.44 14.95
C LEU A 68 -1.41 -4.85 16.43
N ARG A 69 -0.40 -4.41 17.19
CA ARG A 69 -0.32 -4.65 18.64
C ARG A 69 -1.39 -3.92 19.45
N ALA A 70 -1.88 -2.79 18.94
CA ALA A 70 -2.98 -2.05 19.57
C ALA A 70 -4.36 -2.68 19.30
N ALA A 71 -4.46 -3.66 18.39
CA ALA A 71 -5.70 -4.39 18.14
C ALA A 71 -6.02 -5.33 19.33
N PRO A 72 -7.31 -5.63 19.58
CA PRO A 72 -7.69 -6.54 20.65
C PRO A 72 -7.13 -7.95 20.46
N ASP A 73 -6.73 -8.58 21.56
CA ASP A 73 -6.20 -9.96 21.58
C ASP A 73 -7.21 -11.03 21.15
N SER A 74 -8.51 -10.67 21.08
CA SER A 74 -9.55 -11.54 20.55
C SER A 74 -9.39 -11.83 19.06
N ILE A 75 -8.62 -11.01 18.31
CA ILE A 75 -8.38 -11.21 16.89
C ILE A 75 -7.07 -12.01 16.71
N ALA A 76 -7.21 -13.32 16.55
CA ALA A 76 -6.07 -14.24 16.44
C ALA A 76 -5.15 -13.92 15.25
N GLY A 77 -3.85 -14.16 15.41
CA GLY A 77 -2.84 -14.03 14.36
C GLY A 77 -2.21 -12.63 14.21
N LEU A 78 -2.86 -11.55 14.65
CA LEU A 78 -2.31 -10.19 14.48
C LEU A 78 -1.01 -9.94 15.25
N ARG A 79 -0.88 -10.51 16.46
CA ARG A 79 0.33 -10.40 17.28
C ARG A 79 1.53 -11.08 16.64
N GLU A 80 1.32 -12.22 15.99
CA GLU A 80 2.37 -12.95 15.27
C GLU A 80 2.85 -12.14 14.07
N ILE A 81 1.90 -11.59 13.29
CA ILE A 81 2.21 -10.71 12.16
C ILE A 81 2.99 -9.47 12.62
N ALA A 82 2.58 -8.84 13.73
CA ALA A 82 3.29 -7.70 14.30
C ALA A 82 4.75 -8.03 14.64
N GLY A 83 5.00 -9.19 15.27
CA GLY A 83 6.35 -9.64 15.58
C GLY A 83 7.20 -9.88 14.33
N ARG A 84 6.61 -10.43 13.25
CA ARG A 84 7.29 -10.60 11.96
C ARG A 84 7.60 -9.25 11.29
N LEU A 85 6.72 -8.25 11.43
CA LEU A 85 6.93 -6.90 10.90
C LEU A 85 8.09 -6.17 11.60
N GLU A 86 8.23 -6.29 12.92
CA GLU A 86 9.33 -5.64 13.66
C GLU A 86 10.72 -6.12 13.24
N GLY A 87 10.83 -7.34 12.72
CA GLY A 87 12.10 -7.95 12.32
C GLY A 87 12.48 -7.72 10.86
N THR A 88 11.70 -6.97 10.07
CA THR A 88 11.92 -6.83 8.63
C THR A 88 12.04 -5.38 8.18
N ALA A 89 12.89 -5.18 7.18
CA ALA A 89 12.93 -3.99 6.34
C ALA A 89 12.68 -4.32 4.86
N ASP A 90 12.35 -5.58 4.54
CA ASP A 90 12.07 -6.02 3.16
C ASP A 90 10.65 -5.58 2.76
N PRO A 91 10.50 -4.69 1.75
CA PRO A 91 9.19 -4.22 1.29
C PRO A 91 8.26 -5.34 0.82
N ARG A 92 8.80 -6.44 0.28
CA ARG A 92 7.99 -7.59 -0.16
C ARG A 92 7.36 -8.30 1.02
N VAL A 93 8.14 -8.50 2.07
CA VAL A 93 7.66 -9.12 3.32
C VAL A 93 6.66 -8.20 3.99
N ILE A 94 6.93 -6.89 4.04
CA ILE A 94 6.00 -5.89 4.61
C ILE A 94 4.66 -5.91 3.87
N ALA A 95 4.68 -5.91 2.53
CA ALA A 95 3.47 -5.97 1.72
C ALA A 95 2.68 -7.27 1.96
N GLN A 96 3.36 -8.41 1.96
CA GLN A 96 2.74 -9.71 2.23
C GLN A 96 2.05 -9.73 3.61
N LEU A 97 2.77 -9.35 4.66
CA LEU A 97 2.27 -9.32 6.03
C LEU A 97 1.08 -8.35 6.20
N SER A 98 1.13 -7.21 5.50
CA SER A 98 0.02 -6.25 5.48
C SER A 98 -1.25 -6.84 4.85
N CYS A 99 -1.10 -7.60 3.75
CA CYS A 99 -2.21 -8.32 3.14
C CYS A 99 -2.77 -9.40 4.08
N GLU A 100 -1.90 -10.23 4.68
CA GLU A 100 -2.30 -11.26 5.66
C GLU A 100 -3.12 -10.63 6.82
N ALA A 101 -2.67 -9.50 7.36
CA ALA A 101 -3.39 -8.80 8.42
C ALA A 101 -4.75 -8.23 7.95
N LEU A 102 -4.80 -7.64 6.75
CA LEU A 102 -6.04 -7.11 6.18
C LEU A 102 -7.08 -8.22 5.94
N ASP A 103 -6.64 -9.41 5.53
CA ASP A 103 -7.51 -10.57 5.32
C ASP A 103 -8.09 -11.07 6.65
N ILE A 104 -7.28 -11.19 7.71
CA ILE A 104 -7.75 -11.55 9.06
C ILE A 104 -8.80 -10.54 9.55
N LEU A 105 -8.48 -9.25 9.46
CA LEU A 105 -9.36 -8.17 9.91
C LEU A 105 -10.67 -8.10 9.10
N GLN A 106 -10.61 -8.43 7.81
CA GLN A 106 -11.78 -8.50 6.95
C GLN A 106 -12.67 -9.72 7.28
N ALA A 107 -12.07 -10.87 7.59
CA ALA A 107 -12.80 -12.10 7.91
C ALA A 107 -13.56 -12.00 9.25
N ASP A 108 -12.96 -11.36 10.26
CA ASP A 108 -13.59 -11.18 11.57
C ASP A 108 -14.78 -10.21 11.52
N GLY A 109 -14.61 -9.04 10.88
CA GLY A 109 -15.70 -8.10 10.62
C GLY A 109 -16.31 -7.40 11.84
N SER A 110 -15.85 -7.68 13.07
CA SER A 110 -16.35 -7.02 14.29
C SER A 110 -16.00 -5.52 14.31
N PRO A 111 -16.70 -4.68 15.09
CA PRO A 111 -16.36 -3.26 15.20
C PRO A 111 -14.90 -3.00 15.60
N PRO A 112 -14.30 -3.76 16.54
CA PRO A 112 -12.87 -3.63 16.83
C PRO A 112 -11.96 -4.03 15.65
N ALA A 113 -12.29 -5.08 14.88
CA ALA A 113 -11.54 -5.43 13.67
C ALA A 113 -11.64 -4.36 12.58
N GLN A 114 -12.81 -3.73 12.43
CA GLN A 114 -12.99 -2.60 11.52
C GLN A 114 -12.13 -1.39 11.93
N ALA A 115 -12.06 -1.09 13.23
CA ALA A 115 -11.21 -0.02 13.76
C ALA A 115 -9.72 -0.31 13.53
N ALA A 116 -9.26 -1.53 13.81
CA ALA A 116 -7.89 -1.95 13.54
C ALA A 116 -7.56 -1.92 12.04
N ARG A 117 -8.49 -2.34 11.18
CA ARG A 117 -8.35 -2.25 9.71
C ARG A 117 -8.23 -0.81 9.24
N ALA A 118 -8.99 0.11 9.83
CA ALA A 118 -8.91 1.53 9.50
C ALA A 118 -7.55 2.13 9.92
N ALA A 119 -7.05 1.76 11.10
CA ALA A 119 -5.73 2.19 11.58
C ALA A 119 -4.59 1.67 10.66
N LEU A 120 -4.62 0.38 10.32
CA LEU A 120 -3.63 -0.22 9.41
C LEU A 120 -3.64 0.46 8.03
N ARG A 121 -4.82 0.75 7.48
CA ARG A 121 -4.98 1.49 6.22
C ARG A 121 -4.47 2.93 6.29
N ALA A 122 -4.61 3.58 7.44
CA ALA A 122 -4.10 4.94 7.63
C ALA A 122 -2.56 4.98 7.54
N VAL A 123 -1.88 4.00 8.16
CA VAL A 123 -0.42 3.84 8.05
C VAL A 123 0.01 3.60 6.60
N LEU A 124 -0.64 2.65 5.90
CA LEU A 124 -0.35 2.37 4.49
C LEU A 124 -0.57 3.58 3.58
N ARG A 125 -1.66 4.33 3.81
CA ARG A 125 -1.94 5.55 3.05
C ARG A 125 -0.85 6.61 3.26
N ARG A 126 -0.46 6.85 4.51
CA ARG A 126 0.62 7.80 4.83
C ARG A 126 1.94 7.39 4.19
N ALA A 127 2.27 6.09 4.20
CA ALA A 127 3.45 5.59 3.51
C ALA A 127 3.40 5.92 2.02
N VAL A 128 2.28 5.64 1.34
CA VAL A 128 2.10 5.99 -0.08
C VAL A 128 2.17 7.51 -0.31
N GLU A 129 1.59 8.32 0.56
CA GLU A 129 1.66 9.79 0.46
C GLU A 129 3.11 10.31 0.55
N LEU A 130 3.92 9.74 1.45
CA LEU A 130 5.35 10.06 1.57
C LEU A 130 6.13 9.68 0.32
N GLU A 131 5.91 8.46 -0.20
CA GLU A 131 6.59 7.97 -1.41
C GLU A 131 6.21 8.79 -2.66
N VAL A 132 4.93 9.18 -2.78
CA VAL A 132 4.46 10.06 -3.86
C VAL A 132 5.04 11.47 -3.72
N GLY A 133 5.16 11.99 -2.50
CA GLY A 133 5.79 13.28 -2.24
C GLY A 133 7.28 13.28 -2.63
N ALA A 134 8.02 12.26 -2.19
CA ALA A 134 9.44 12.10 -2.52
C ALA A 134 9.67 11.97 -4.04
N LEU A 135 8.79 11.26 -4.73
CA LEU A 135 8.81 11.16 -6.19
C LEU A 135 8.52 12.52 -6.86
N ALA A 136 7.52 13.27 -6.37
CA ALA A 136 7.21 14.59 -6.92
C ALA A 136 8.40 15.54 -6.77
N ASP A 137 9.03 15.58 -5.59
CA ASP A 137 10.24 16.37 -5.32
C ASP A 137 11.40 15.97 -6.25
N ALA A 138 11.58 14.67 -6.50
CA ALA A 138 12.63 14.17 -7.40
C ALA A 138 12.38 14.55 -8.88
N ILE A 139 11.12 14.62 -9.32
CA ILE A 139 10.76 14.98 -10.70
C ILE A 139 10.78 16.49 -10.92
N GLU A 140 10.30 17.27 -9.96
CA GLU A 140 10.12 18.72 -10.08
C GLU A 140 11.37 19.52 -9.67
N GLY A 141 12.28 18.90 -8.90
CA GLY A 141 13.47 19.53 -8.33
C GLY A 141 13.15 20.25 -7.01
N PRO A 142 14.16 20.55 -6.16
CA PRO A 142 13.93 21.30 -4.93
C PRO A 142 13.44 22.72 -5.27
N ALA A 143 12.32 23.12 -4.66
CA ALA A 143 11.77 24.47 -4.76
C ALA A 143 12.74 25.55 -4.27
#